data_AF-A0A5E9ATP3-F1
#
_entry.id   AF-A0A5E9ATP3-F1
#
_cell.length_a   1.000
_cell.length_b   1.000
_cell.length_c   1.000
_cell.angle_alpha   90.00
_cell.angle_beta   90.00
_cell.angle_gamma   90.00
#
_symmetry.space_group_name_H-M   'P 1'
#
loop_
_entity.id
_entity.type
_entity.pdbx_description
1 polymer ?
#
loop_
_entity_poly.entity_id
_entity_poly.type
_entity_poly.pdbx_seq_one_letter_code
_entity_poly.pdbx_strand_id
1 'polypeptide(L)'
;MSLAGEEQRPEEQLPSIDPEAIAGELGLDQPAKNADFGRIRRNFAFANHPDRVAPHLRQRAMIRMQVANMLIDEAKRRALAGVRR
;
A
#
# COMPACT_ATOMS: atom_id res chain seq x y z
N MET A 1 18.73 -32.79 -25.68
CA MET A 1 18.98 -32.59 -24.24
C MET A 1 19.14 -31.10 -23.98
N SER A 2 18.28 -30.57 -23.12
CA SER A 2 18.42 -29.41 -22.22
C SER A 2 19.10 -28.11 -22.69
N LEU A 3 18.31 -27.04 -22.74
CA LEU A 3 18.64 -25.74 -22.15
C LEU A 3 17.38 -25.28 -21.40
N ALA A 4 17.26 -25.73 -20.16
CA ALA A 4 17.33 -24.84 -19.00
C ALA A 4 16.22 -23.79 -19.06
N GLY A 5 15.05 -24.17 -18.53
CA GLY A 5 14.07 -23.20 -18.11
C GLY A 5 14.76 -22.26 -17.14
N GLU A 6 14.85 -21.00 -17.54
CA GLU A 6 15.21 -19.89 -16.68
C GLU A 6 14.10 -19.85 -15.62
N GLU A 7 14.28 -20.67 -14.58
CA GLU A 7 13.48 -20.62 -13.37
C GLU A 7 13.82 -19.26 -12.77
N GLN A 8 13.04 -18.26 -13.16
CA GLN A 8 13.01 -16.96 -12.53
C GLN A 8 12.68 -17.22 -11.07
N ARG A 9 13.71 -17.48 -10.25
CA ARG A 9 13.66 -17.22 -8.82
C ARG A 9 13.06 -15.83 -8.74
N PRO A 10 11.90 -15.63 -8.10
CA PRO A 10 11.37 -14.30 -7.96
C PRO A 10 12.45 -13.54 -7.19
N GLU A 11 13.25 -12.75 -7.92
CA GLU A 11 14.01 -11.67 -7.33
C GLU A 11 12.96 -10.96 -6.49
N GLU A 12 13.14 -10.99 -5.18
CA GLU A 12 12.15 -10.53 -4.22
C GLU A 12 12.06 -9.00 -4.41
N GLN A 13 11.30 -8.61 -5.44
CA GLN A 13 11.25 -7.26 -5.95
C GLN A 13 10.68 -6.41 -4.83
N LEU A 14 11.51 -5.50 -4.35
CA LEU A 14 11.18 -4.69 -3.20
C LEU A 14 9.88 -3.93 -3.48
N PRO A 15 8.85 -4.07 -2.63
CA PRO A 15 7.56 -3.42 -2.87
C PRO A 15 7.75 -1.90 -3.00
N SER A 16 7.04 -1.27 -3.95
CA SER A 16 7.24 0.14 -4.26
C SER A 16 6.99 1.02 -3.03
N ILE A 17 7.80 2.06 -2.81
CA ILE A 17 7.54 3.08 -1.77
C ILE A 17 6.91 4.34 -2.37
N ASP A 18 6.65 4.33 -3.67
CA ASP A 18 6.11 5.45 -4.38
C ASP A 18 4.67 5.77 -3.92
N PRO A 19 4.35 7.03 -3.57
CA PRO A 19 3.02 7.40 -3.11
C PRO A 19 1.91 7.12 -4.12
N GLU A 20 2.14 7.25 -5.43
CA GLU A 20 1.12 6.99 -6.45
C GLU A 20 0.83 5.48 -6.55
N ALA A 21 1.88 4.66 -6.50
CA ALA A 21 1.73 3.20 -6.44
C ALA A 21 0.92 2.77 -5.20
N ILE A 22 1.25 3.32 -4.02
CA ILE A 22 0.55 3.03 -2.78
C ILE A 22 -0.90 3.55 -2.81
N ALA A 23 -1.16 4.72 -3.41
CA ALA A 23 -2.51 5.24 -3.57
C ALA A 23 -3.39 4.32 -4.43
N GLY A 24 -2.83 3.77 -5.53
CA GLY A 24 -3.50 2.77 -6.35
C GLY A 24 -3.78 1.47 -5.59
N GLU A 25 -2.83 0.97 -4.80
CA GLU A 25 -3.04 -0.20 -3.94
C GLU A 25 -4.14 0.01 -2.88
N LEU A 26 -4.26 1.23 -2.36
CA LEU A 26 -5.28 1.60 -1.38
C LEU A 26 -6.66 1.88 -2.01
N GLY A 27 -6.75 1.95 -3.35
CA GLY A 27 -7.96 2.36 -4.06
C GLY A 27 -8.33 3.83 -3.79
N LEU A 28 -7.33 4.68 -3.56
CA LEU A 28 -7.50 6.12 -3.32
C LEU A 28 -7.32 6.96 -4.59
N ASP A 29 -7.10 6.33 -5.74
CA ASP A 29 -7.02 6.96 -7.07
C ASP A 29 -8.34 7.62 -7.49
N GLN A 30 -9.46 7.18 -6.91
CA GLN A 30 -10.79 7.72 -7.21
C GLN A 30 -11.47 8.32 -5.97
N PRO A 31 -12.26 9.40 -6.14
CA PRO A 31 -13.00 10.04 -5.05
C PRO A 31 -14.14 9.13 -4.56
N ALA A 32 -13.83 8.23 -3.64
CA ALA A 32 -14.81 7.36 -3.02
C ALA A 32 -15.56 8.11 -1.90
N LYS A 33 -16.75 8.67 -2.22
CA LYS A 33 -17.63 9.36 -1.24
C LYS A 33 -17.95 8.51 0.00
N ASN A 34 -17.90 7.17 -0.11
CA ASN A 34 -18.23 6.23 0.96
C ASN A 34 -17.10 5.21 1.24
N ALA A 35 -15.83 5.53 0.96
CA ALA A 35 -14.74 4.61 1.26
C ALA A 35 -14.67 4.31 2.77
N ASP A 36 -14.65 3.02 3.13
CA ASP A 36 -14.29 2.59 4.48
C ASP A 36 -12.78 2.64 4.66
N PHE A 37 -12.29 3.84 4.98
CA PHE A 37 -10.88 4.10 5.24
C PHE A 37 -10.30 3.23 6.39
N GLY A 38 -11.14 2.78 7.32
CA GLY A 38 -10.73 1.89 8.40
C GLY A 38 -10.43 0.49 7.89
N ARG A 39 -11.27 -0.04 7.00
CA ARG A 39 -11.04 -1.32 6.31
C ARG A 39 -9.84 -1.25 5.37
N ILE A 40 -9.72 -0.20 4.57
CA ILE A 40 -8.58 0.01 3.66
C ILE A 40 -7.27 -0.02 4.45
N ARG A 41 -7.17 0.75 5.54
CA ARG A 41 -5.98 0.78 6.40
C ARG A 41 -5.64 -0.58 6.98
N ARG A 42 -6.64 -1.32 7.49
CA ARG A 42 -6.43 -2.66 8.08
C ARG A 42 -5.93 -3.65 7.04
N ASN A 43 -6.51 -3.65 5.84
CA ASN A 43 -6.08 -4.52 4.75
C ASN A 43 -4.64 -4.22 4.34
N PHE A 44 -4.30 -2.93 4.17
CA PHE A 44 -2.94 -2.54 3.81
C PHE A 44 -1.93 -2.91 4.90
N ALA A 45 -2.26 -2.66 6.17
CA ALA A 45 -1.42 -3.04 7.30
C ALA A 45 -1.24 -4.57 7.38
N PHE A 46 -2.26 -5.37 7.09
CA PHE A 46 -2.14 -6.82 7.12
C PHE A 46 -1.01 -7.32 6.20
N ALA A 47 -0.88 -6.74 5.00
CA ALA A 47 0.13 -7.11 4.01
C ALA A 47 1.48 -6.39 4.19
N ASN A 48 1.51 -5.24 4.88
CA ASN A 48 2.69 -4.36 4.96
C ASN A 48 3.20 -4.11 6.39
N HIS A 49 2.79 -4.93 7.38
CA HIS A 49 3.24 -4.73 8.76
C HIS A 49 4.72 -5.14 8.93
N PRO A 50 5.59 -4.32 9.58
CA PRO A 50 7.00 -4.67 9.79
C PRO A 50 7.18 -5.99 10.56
N ASP A 51 6.28 -6.30 11.50
CA ASP A 51 6.36 -7.56 12.26
C ASP A 51 5.92 -8.80 11.46
N ARG A 52 5.36 -8.62 10.26
CA ARG A 52 4.82 -9.71 9.43
C ARG A 52 5.62 -9.96 8.15
N VAL A 53 6.58 -9.09 7.85
CA VAL A 53 7.48 -9.21 6.70
C VAL A 53 8.87 -9.66 7.15
N ALA A 54 9.66 -10.17 6.21
CA ALA A 54 11.05 -10.54 6.47
C ALA A 54 11.88 -9.34 6.99
N PRO A 55 12.93 -9.56 7.81
CA PRO A 55 13.73 -8.49 8.40
C PRO A 55 14.25 -7.45 7.40
N HIS A 56 14.64 -7.89 6.20
CA HIS A 56 15.15 -7.02 5.13
C HIS A 56 14.06 -6.14 4.48
N LEU A 57 12.77 -6.49 4.65
CA LEU A 57 11.62 -5.72 4.15
C LEU A 57 11.05 -4.75 5.20
N ARG A 58 11.44 -4.87 6.46
CA ARG A 58 10.84 -4.10 7.58
C ARG A 58 10.90 -2.60 7.38
N GLN A 59 12.04 -2.07 6.96
CA GLN A 59 12.20 -0.63 6.68
C GLN A 59 11.24 -0.17 5.58
N ARG A 60 11.09 -1.00 4.55
CA ARG A 60 10.22 -0.70 3.41
C ARG A 60 8.73 -0.78 3.80
N ALA A 61 8.36 -1.79 4.60
CA ALA A 61 7.06 -1.91 5.22
C ALA A 61 6.72 -0.70 6.11
N MET A 62 7.67 -0.20 6.91
CA MET A 62 7.50 1.02 7.69
C MET A 62 7.22 2.24 6.81
N ILE A 63 8.03 2.47 5.77
CA ILE A 63 7.84 3.60 4.85
C ILE A 63 6.48 3.50 4.16
N ARG A 64 6.13 2.31 3.64
CA ARG A 64 4.83 2.06 2.99
C ARG A 64 3.67 2.35 3.94
N MET A 65 3.76 1.91 5.20
CA MET A 65 2.74 2.20 6.22
C MET A 65 2.61 3.69 6.54
N GLN A 66 3.73 4.43 6.61
CA GLN A 66 3.71 5.87 6.82
C GLN A 66 3.02 6.61 5.66
N VAL A 67 3.41 6.28 4.42
CA VAL A 67 2.80 6.86 3.22
C VAL A 67 1.32 6.51 3.13
N ALA A 68 0.96 5.25 3.37
CA ALA A 68 -0.44 4.83 3.35
C ALA A 68 -1.30 5.55 4.39
N ASN A 69 -0.81 5.69 5.62
CA ASN A 69 -1.52 6.43 6.67
C ASN A 69 -1.73 7.90 6.27
N MET A 70 -0.70 8.56 5.73
CA MET A 70 -0.79 9.93 5.23
C MET A 70 -1.86 10.07 4.14
N LEU A 71 -1.84 9.20 3.13
CA LEU A 71 -2.80 9.22 2.01
C LEU A 71 -4.24 8.97 2.49
N ILE A 72 -4.43 8.01 3.38
CA ILE A 72 -5.73 7.70 3.97
C ILE A 72 -6.27 8.92 4.74
N ASP A 73 -5.44 9.57 5.54
CA ASP A 73 -5.88 10.72 6.33
C ASP A 73 -6.15 11.95 5.46
N GLU A 74 -5.40 12.12 4.37
CA GLU A 74 -5.71 13.13 3.36
C GLU A 74 -7.05 12.85 2.66
N ALA A 75 -7.28 11.62 2.22
CA ALA A 75 -8.53 11.23 1.58
C ALA A 75 -9.74 11.41 2.51
N LYS A 76 -9.61 11.07 3.80
CA LYS A 76 -10.62 11.38 4.83
C LYS A 76 -10.90 12.87 4.93
N ARG A 77 -9.86 13.72 5.01
CA ARG A 77 -10.02 15.18 5.08
C ARG A 77 -10.77 15.71 3.86
N ARG A 78 -10.42 15.25 2.65
CA ARG A 78 -11.10 15.63 1.40
C ARG A 78 -12.56 15.18 1.39
N ALA A 79 -12.84 13.95 1.82
CA ALA A 79 -14.21 13.43 1.91
C ALA A 79 -15.08 14.26 2.87
N LEU A 80 -14.56 14.58 4.06
CA LEU A 80 -15.26 15.42 5.05
C LEU A 80 -15.49 16.85 4.55
N ALA A 81 -14.53 17.44 3.82
CA ALA A 81 -14.69 18.77 3.23
C ALA A 81 -15.76 18.77 2.11
N GLY A 82 -15.83 17.69 1.32
CA GLY A 82 -16.84 17.52 0.28
C GLY A 82 -18.27 17.30 0.79
N VAL A 83 -18.43 16.79 2.02
CA VAL A 83 -19.74 16.64 2.69
C VAL A 83 -20.28 17.97 3.23
N ARG A 84 -19.40 18.95 3.48
CA ARG A 84 -19.76 20.26 4.04
C ARG A 84 -20.15 21.31 2.99
N ARG A 85 -20.02 20.99 1.69
CA ARG A 85 -20.47 21.83 0.57
C ARG A 85 -21.85 21.39 0.11
#